data_AF-A0A9X4EMS0-F1
#
_entry.id   AF-A0A9X4EMS0-F1
#
_cell.length_a   1.000
_cell.length_b   1.000
_cell.length_c   1.000
_cell.angle_alpha   90.00
_cell.angle_beta   90.00
_cell.angle_gamma   90.00
#
_symmetry.space_group_name_H-M   'P 1'
#
loop_
_entity.id
_entity.type
_entity.pdbx_description
1 polymer ?
#
loop_
_entity_poly.entity_id
_entity_poly.type
_entity_poly.pdbx_seq_one_letter_code
_entity_poly.pdbx_strand_id
1 'polypeptide(L)'
;MTAAPPMIWVLLGRRTGDNSQMLTLAQASGLPFLARQMVFNAASALPNFLLGPSRASLTSASRAGLGPPWPAAVITSGRRSVPAALWIKKQSGGTTKLIHIGRPWAPLSWFDLIVTTSQYVLPDAPNVLTHLLPMTQPVAAEPLAPAPWLDALPRPLTGVVIGGNSRPLILDAGTAENLLHHAAGLAGREDGSLAVVTSPRTPPEVTKRLADVLAGCSAPHVLVQWRQEPPDGYRQILARADRLIVTGDSANMSAEAALSGHPVEIFPLDFRPDLRWRIVSGAGRLIGQKARQRLIGLGLLLSVREMRLYNQRLKEAGLLAGNGAAAARAEQELDAAVARLRHLLEGAPACPAISGDVSQQGRDG
;
A
#
# COMPACT_ATOMS: atom_id res chain seq x y z
N MET A 1 -24.88 14.70 29.65
CA MET A 1 -23.65 13.89 29.50
C MET A 1 -23.58 13.45 28.05
N THR A 2 -22.70 14.05 27.25
CA THR A 2 -22.52 13.68 25.84
C THR A 2 -21.91 12.29 25.79
N ALA A 3 -22.58 11.36 25.10
CA ALA A 3 -22.11 9.99 24.92
C ALA A 3 -20.74 10.01 24.20
N ALA A 4 -19.77 9.22 24.67
CA ALA A 4 -18.41 9.25 24.11
C ALA A 4 -18.40 8.73 22.66
N PRO A 5 -17.55 9.29 21.78
CA PRO A 5 -17.57 8.98 20.35
C PRO A 5 -17.27 7.50 20.05
N PRO A 6 -17.78 6.96 18.93
CA PRO A 6 -17.57 5.57 18.54
C PRO A 6 -16.08 5.28 18.35
N MET A 7 -15.59 4.22 19.00
CA MET A 7 -14.19 3.81 18.94
C MET A 7 -13.90 2.90 17.74
N ILE A 8 -12.79 3.16 17.06
CA ILE A 8 -12.27 2.33 15.98
C ILE A 8 -11.12 1.46 16.51
N TRP A 9 -11.05 0.20 16.11
CA TRP A 9 -9.84 -0.60 16.26
C TRP A 9 -9.14 -0.77 14.92
N VAL A 10 -7.82 -0.61 14.91
CA VAL A 10 -6.98 -0.84 13.73
C VAL A 10 -6.13 -2.07 13.98
N LEU A 11 -6.38 -3.16 13.24
CA LEU A 11 -5.65 -4.42 13.42
C LEU A 11 -4.41 -4.45 12.51
N LEU A 12 -3.30 -3.96 13.05
CA LEU A 12 -2.04 -3.85 12.32
C LEU A 12 -1.45 -5.23 12.01
N GLY A 13 -1.00 -5.41 10.77
CA GLY A 13 -0.35 -6.61 10.28
C GLY A 13 1.16 -6.51 10.25
N ARG A 14 1.80 -7.37 9.45
CA ARG A 14 3.26 -7.41 9.29
C ARG A 14 3.82 -6.38 8.28
N ARG A 15 2.97 -5.83 7.42
CA ARG A 15 3.38 -4.97 6.30
C ARG A 15 3.18 -3.51 6.68
N THR A 16 4.28 -2.77 6.83
CA THR A 16 4.26 -1.35 7.20
C THR A 16 3.42 -0.52 6.23
N GLY A 17 3.58 -0.70 4.92
CA GLY A 17 2.80 0.03 3.90
C GLY A 17 1.29 -0.25 3.92
N ASP A 18 0.85 -1.43 4.38
CA ASP A 18 -0.57 -1.72 4.58
C ASP A 18 -1.07 -1.08 5.89
N ASN A 19 -0.22 -1.10 6.93
CA ASN A 19 -0.49 -0.49 8.23
C ASN A 19 -0.66 1.03 8.13
N SER A 20 0.22 1.71 7.40
CA SER A 20 0.16 3.17 7.21
C SER A 20 -1.15 3.63 6.54
N GLN A 21 -1.69 2.84 5.61
CA GLN A 21 -2.98 3.16 4.96
C GLN A 21 -4.15 3.00 5.94
N MET A 22 -4.13 1.97 6.78
CA MET A 22 -5.16 1.80 7.81
C MET A 22 -5.14 2.93 8.84
N LEU A 23 -3.93 3.33 9.27
CA LEU A 23 -3.75 4.44 10.19
C LEU A 23 -4.16 5.77 9.57
N THR A 24 -3.85 6.00 8.29
CA THR A 24 -4.29 7.18 7.54
C THR A 24 -5.81 7.35 7.59
N LEU A 25 -6.56 6.30 7.26
CA LEU A 25 -8.02 6.35 7.30
C LEU A 25 -8.53 6.59 8.74
N ALA A 26 -7.94 5.93 9.74
CA ALA A 26 -8.32 6.10 11.14
C ALA A 26 -8.07 7.54 11.63
N GLN A 27 -6.90 8.11 11.33
CA GLN A 27 -6.52 9.48 11.70
C GLN A 27 -7.43 10.51 11.01
N ALA A 28 -7.61 10.39 9.69
CA ALA A 28 -8.45 11.30 8.92
C ALA A 28 -9.93 11.25 9.34
N SER A 29 -10.39 10.14 9.92
CA SER A 29 -11.75 10.03 10.44
C SER A 29 -12.04 10.96 11.63
N GLY A 30 -11.01 11.44 12.34
CA GLY A 30 -11.15 12.25 13.57
C GLY A 30 -11.82 11.52 14.74
N LEU A 31 -12.09 10.22 14.62
CA LEU A 31 -12.68 9.39 15.67
C LEU A 31 -11.57 8.77 16.54
N PRO A 32 -11.85 8.50 17.84
CA PRO A 32 -10.89 7.82 18.69
C PRO A 32 -10.59 6.42 18.13
N PHE A 33 -9.32 6.06 18.04
CA PHE A 33 -8.93 4.73 17.57
C PHE A 33 -7.82 4.10 18.42
N LEU A 34 -7.82 2.77 18.44
CA LEU A 34 -6.82 1.95 19.09
C LEU A 34 -6.14 1.05 18.06
N ALA A 35 -4.85 1.26 17.86
CA ALA A 35 -4.03 0.39 17.01
C ALA A 35 -3.57 -0.85 17.81
N ARG A 36 -3.76 -2.05 17.23
CA ARG A 36 -3.36 -3.32 17.84
C ARG A 36 -2.47 -4.10 16.89
N GLN A 37 -1.23 -4.34 17.29
CA GLN A 37 -0.29 -5.15 16.52
C GLN A 37 -0.66 -6.64 16.61
N MET A 38 -1.02 -7.23 15.46
CA MET A 38 -1.43 -8.63 15.37
C MET A 38 -0.26 -9.53 15.01
N VAL A 39 0.01 -10.52 15.87
CA VAL A 39 0.98 -11.58 15.63
C VAL A 39 0.23 -12.87 15.31
N PHE A 40 0.59 -13.46 14.18
CA PHE A 40 -0.08 -14.62 13.61
C PHE A 40 0.77 -15.88 13.75
N ASN A 41 0.12 -16.99 14.09
CA ASN A 41 0.72 -18.33 14.16
C ASN A 41 0.58 -19.09 12.82
N ALA A 42 0.97 -20.38 12.80
CA ALA A 42 0.93 -21.21 11.60
C ALA A 42 -0.48 -21.41 11.00
N ALA A 43 -1.54 -21.41 11.81
CA ALA A 43 -2.92 -21.53 11.34
C ALA A 43 -3.33 -20.37 10.41
N SER A 44 -2.62 -19.23 10.46
CA SER A 44 -2.82 -18.14 9.50
C SER A 44 -2.50 -18.50 8.05
N ALA A 45 -1.87 -19.65 7.78
CA ALA A 45 -1.67 -20.18 6.43
C ALA A 45 -2.98 -20.70 5.80
N LEU A 46 -3.96 -21.11 6.61
CA LEU A 46 -5.23 -21.66 6.13
C LEU A 46 -6.07 -20.59 5.41
N PRO A 47 -6.86 -20.99 4.39
CA PRO A 47 -7.87 -20.12 3.77
C PRO A 47 -8.84 -19.51 4.78
N ASN A 48 -9.20 -18.24 4.58
CA ASN A 48 -10.08 -17.51 5.51
C ASN A 48 -11.50 -18.11 5.58
N PHE A 49 -11.99 -18.72 4.50
CA PHE A 49 -13.29 -19.37 4.51
C PHE A 49 -13.34 -20.57 5.47
N LEU A 50 -12.21 -21.26 5.69
CA LEU A 50 -12.10 -22.35 6.67
C LEU A 50 -11.95 -21.83 8.09
N LEU A 51 -11.21 -20.74 8.28
CA LEU A 51 -10.99 -20.15 9.60
C LEU A 51 -12.25 -19.45 10.14
N GLY A 52 -13.07 -18.88 9.27
CA GLY A 52 -14.30 -18.16 9.63
C GLY A 52 -14.09 -17.09 10.71
N PRO A 53 -15.10 -16.80 11.54
CA PRO A 53 -14.99 -15.89 12.68
C PRO A 53 -14.20 -16.55 13.83
N SER A 54 -12.87 -16.54 13.75
CA SER A 54 -12.00 -17.13 14.78
C SER A 54 -10.76 -16.30 15.10
N ARG A 55 -10.28 -16.47 16.34
CA ARG A 55 -8.96 -16.00 16.82
C ARG A 55 -7.87 -17.07 16.74
N ALA A 56 -8.17 -18.21 16.09
CA ALA A 56 -7.30 -19.39 16.06
C ALA A 56 -5.94 -19.11 15.39
N SER A 57 -5.92 -18.23 14.39
CA SER A 57 -4.70 -17.81 13.67
C SER A 57 -3.81 -16.83 14.44
N LEU A 58 -4.22 -16.37 15.62
CA LEU A 58 -3.48 -15.42 16.46
C LEU A 58 -2.66 -16.11 17.55
N THR A 59 -1.56 -15.49 17.97
CA THR A 59 -0.80 -15.90 19.18
C THR A 59 -1.58 -15.60 20.47
N SER A 60 -1.17 -16.19 21.59
CA SER A 60 -1.76 -15.92 22.91
C SER A 60 -1.71 -14.43 23.27
N ALA A 61 -0.56 -13.78 23.06
CA ALA A 61 -0.38 -12.35 23.32
C ALA A 61 -1.38 -11.48 22.53
N SER A 62 -1.53 -11.69 21.22
CA SER A 62 -2.49 -10.93 20.42
C SER A 62 -3.94 -11.25 20.77
N ARG A 63 -4.24 -12.46 21.26
CA ARG A 63 -5.58 -12.81 21.74
C ARG A 63 -5.94 -12.10 23.04
N ALA A 64 -4.99 -11.92 23.95
CA ALA A 64 -5.21 -11.27 25.24
C ALA A 64 -5.65 -9.80 25.07
N GLY A 65 -5.19 -9.14 24.00
CA GLY A 65 -5.60 -7.78 23.66
C GLY A 65 -7.00 -7.66 23.04
N LEU A 66 -7.73 -8.77 22.79
CA LEU A 66 -9.06 -8.71 22.18
C LEU A 66 -10.14 -9.05 23.21
N GLY A 67 -10.75 -8.02 23.78
CA GLY A 67 -11.85 -8.12 24.73
C GLY A 67 -12.71 -6.85 24.77
N PRO A 68 -13.87 -6.89 25.44
CA PRO A 68 -14.73 -5.72 25.56
C PRO A 68 -14.03 -4.53 26.28
N PRO A 69 -14.47 -3.28 26.06
CA PRO A 69 -15.60 -2.88 25.20
C PRO A 69 -15.30 -3.08 23.70
N TRP A 70 -16.28 -3.58 22.96
CA TRP A 70 -16.13 -3.84 21.53
C TRP A 70 -16.18 -2.54 20.72
N PRO A 71 -15.34 -2.41 19.67
CA PRO A 71 -15.30 -1.19 18.88
C PRO A 71 -16.54 -1.05 17.99
N ALA A 72 -16.88 0.18 17.64
CA ALA A 72 -17.90 0.46 16.64
C ALA A 72 -17.44 0.05 15.23
N ALA A 73 -16.14 0.14 14.95
CA ALA A 73 -15.53 -0.26 13.69
C ALA A 73 -14.20 -0.97 13.88
N VAL A 74 -13.89 -1.90 12.97
CA VAL A 74 -12.57 -2.51 12.84
C VAL A 74 -12.03 -2.24 11.44
N ILE A 75 -10.85 -1.63 11.36
CA ILE A 75 -10.09 -1.44 10.12
C ILE A 75 -9.06 -2.56 9.99
N THR A 76 -9.04 -3.23 8.84
CA THR A 76 -8.14 -4.32 8.52
C THR A 76 -7.53 -4.20 7.13
N SER A 77 -6.41 -4.88 6.90
CA SER A 77 -5.81 -5.05 5.57
C SER A 77 -5.22 -6.45 5.44
N GLY A 78 -5.21 -6.94 4.20
CA GLY A 78 -4.63 -8.22 3.80
C GLY A 78 -5.40 -9.44 4.33
N ARG A 79 -4.87 -10.62 4.01
CA ARG A 79 -5.59 -11.88 4.26
C ARG A 79 -5.74 -12.22 5.74
N ARG A 80 -4.69 -12.06 6.54
CA ARG A 80 -4.56 -12.75 7.85
C ARG A 80 -5.43 -12.15 8.95
N SER A 81 -5.77 -10.87 8.86
CA SER A 81 -6.56 -10.14 9.85
C SER A 81 -8.07 -10.45 9.77
N VAL A 82 -8.55 -10.95 8.62
CA VAL A 82 -9.97 -11.17 8.36
C VAL A 82 -10.65 -12.09 9.39
N PRO A 83 -10.11 -13.28 9.76
CA PRO A 83 -10.77 -14.13 10.75
C PRO A 83 -10.97 -13.44 12.11
N ALA A 84 -9.98 -12.65 12.55
CA ALA A 84 -10.05 -11.92 13.81
C ALA A 84 -11.09 -10.80 13.76
N ALA A 85 -11.20 -10.07 12.65
CA ALA A 85 -12.22 -9.04 12.46
C ALA A 85 -13.65 -9.63 12.49
N LEU A 86 -13.86 -10.75 11.79
CA LEU A 86 -15.14 -11.48 11.83
C LEU A 86 -15.46 -11.98 13.23
N TRP A 87 -14.45 -12.47 13.96
CA TRP A 87 -14.62 -12.90 15.34
C TRP A 87 -15.06 -11.72 16.23
N ILE A 88 -14.44 -10.54 16.11
CA ILE A 88 -14.83 -9.33 16.85
C ILE A 88 -16.28 -8.95 16.54
N LYS A 89 -16.67 -8.89 15.26
CA LYS A 89 -18.07 -8.61 14.87
C LYS A 89 -19.05 -9.61 15.46
N LYS A 90 -18.67 -10.89 15.51
CA LYS A 90 -19.48 -11.93 16.18
C LYS A 90 -19.60 -11.68 17.68
N GLN A 91 -18.49 -11.35 18.37
CA GLN A 91 -18.51 -11.07 19.81
C GLN A 91 -19.28 -9.80 20.17
N SER A 92 -19.34 -8.82 19.28
CA SER A 92 -20.10 -7.58 19.47
C SER A 92 -21.60 -7.74 19.23
N GLY A 93 -22.08 -8.94 18.88
CA GLY A 93 -23.47 -9.16 18.47
C GLY A 93 -23.81 -8.62 17.08
N GLY A 94 -22.80 -8.40 16.22
CA GLY A 94 -22.96 -7.92 14.85
C GLY A 94 -22.92 -6.39 14.70
N THR A 95 -22.77 -5.66 15.80
CA THR A 95 -22.76 -4.18 15.83
C THR A 95 -21.48 -3.55 15.26
N THR A 96 -20.32 -4.21 15.39
CA THR A 96 -19.05 -3.71 14.86
C THR A 96 -19.05 -3.74 13.34
N LYS A 97 -18.78 -2.60 12.72
CA LYS A 97 -18.60 -2.47 11.26
C LYS A 97 -17.19 -2.91 10.85
N LEU A 98 -17.08 -3.62 9.73
CA LEU A 98 -15.80 -4.08 9.19
C LEU A 98 -15.42 -3.26 7.97
N ILE A 99 -14.29 -2.58 8.09
CA ILE A 99 -13.67 -1.78 7.04
C ILE A 99 -12.38 -2.47 6.62
N HIS A 100 -12.20 -2.67 5.32
CA HIS A 100 -11.04 -3.37 4.77
C HIS A 100 -10.32 -2.53 3.73
N ILE A 101 -8.99 -2.52 3.78
CA ILE A 101 -8.14 -1.86 2.79
C ILE A 101 -7.47 -2.89 1.90
N GLY A 102 -7.51 -2.66 0.59
CA GLY A 102 -6.91 -3.50 -0.44
C GLY A 102 -7.81 -4.67 -0.81
N ARG A 103 -7.29 -5.89 -0.68
CA ARG A 103 -8.01 -7.12 -1.04
C ARG A 103 -8.21 -8.01 0.19
N PRO A 104 -9.45 -8.40 0.52
CA PRO A 104 -9.73 -9.17 1.74
C PRO A 104 -9.42 -10.68 1.66
N TRP A 105 -9.33 -11.27 0.47
CA TRP A 105 -9.18 -12.74 0.32
C TRP A 105 -10.30 -13.52 1.02
N ALA A 106 -11.51 -12.98 0.93
CA ALA A 106 -12.73 -13.48 1.54
C ALA A 106 -13.93 -12.91 0.75
N PRO A 107 -15.15 -13.45 0.94
CA PRO A 107 -16.35 -12.88 0.34
C PRO A 107 -16.47 -11.38 0.65
N LEU A 108 -16.75 -10.56 -0.36
CA LEU A 108 -16.81 -9.11 -0.18
C LEU A 108 -17.99 -8.69 0.69
N SER A 109 -19.07 -9.48 0.69
CA SER A 109 -20.26 -9.27 1.54
C SER A 109 -20.00 -9.40 3.03
N TRP A 110 -18.83 -9.89 3.44
CA TRP A 110 -18.44 -9.95 4.85
C TRP A 110 -18.06 -8.58 5.42
N PHE A 111 -17.81 -7.59 4.57
CA PHE A 111 -17.33 -6.27 4.97
C PHE A 111 -18.40 -5.21 4.73
N ASP A 112 -18.45 -4.23 5.62
CA ASP A 112 -19.36 -3.08 5.49
C ASP A 112 -18.77 -2.02 4.55
N LEU A 113 -17.43 -1.93 4.47
CA LEU A 113 -16.70 -1.11 3.49
C LEU A 113 -15.38 -1.78 3.07
N ILE A 114 -15.06 -1.72 1.78
CA ILE A 114 -13.79 -2.13 1.20
C ILE A 114 -13.25 -0.96 0.40
N VAL A 115 -12.12 -0.40 0.81
CA VAL A 115 -11.37 0.61 0.05
C VAL A 115 -10.24 -0.10 -0.68
N THR A 116 -10.23 -0.03 -2.00
CA THR A 116 -9.30 -0.82 -2.83
C THR A 116 -8.71 0.03 -3.94
N THR A 117 -7.79 -0.54 -4.71
CA THR A 117 -7.27 0.10 -5.93
C THR A 117 -7.39 -0.84 -7.13
N SER A 118 -7.35 -0.26 -8.33
CA SER A 118 -7.53 -0.99 -9.60
C SER A 118 -6.60 -2.20 -9.78
N GLN A 119 -5.43 -2.21 -9.11
CA GLN A 119 -4.50 -3.35 -9.13
C GLN A 119 -5.16 -4.66 -8.66
N TYR A 120 -6.19 -4.60 -7.81
CA TYR A 120 -6.81 -5.79 -7.25
C TYR A 120 -8.01 -6.28 -8.05
N VAL A 121 -8.49 -5.52 -9.04
CA VAL A 121 -9.56 -5.93 -9.97
C VAL A 121 -10.76 -6.56 -9.24
N LEU A 122 -11.18 -5.93 -8.14
CA LEU A 122 -12.39 -6.38 -7.43
C LEU A 122 -13.63 -6.01 -8.25
N PRO A 123 -14.71 -6.80 -8.17
CA PRO A 123 -15.98 -6.45 -8.78
C PRO A 123 -16.55 -5.18 -8.15
N ASP A 124 -17.27 -4.41 -8.96
CA ASP A 124 -18.08 -3.30 -8.47
C ASP A 124 -19.17 -3.84 -7.53
N ALA A 125 -19.29 -3.24 -6.36
CA ALA A 125 -20.31 -3.55 -5.37
C ALA A 125 -20.60 -2.33 -4.50
N PRO A 126 -21.78 -2.21 -3.87
CA PRO A 126 -22.15 -1.03 -3.06
C PRO A 126 -21.25 -0.77 -1.84
N ASN A 127 -20.49 -1.78 -1.41
CA ASN A 127 -19.53 -1.70 -0.31
C ASN A 127 -18.07 -1.64 -0.79
N VAL A 128 -17.81 -1.54 -2.10
CA VAL A 128 -16.45 -1.45 -2.66
C VAL A 128 -16.22 -0.06 -3.22
N LEU A 129 -15.23 0.64 -2.69
CA LEU A 129 -14.76 1.93 -3.14
C LEU A 129 -13.39 1.74 -3.81
N THR A 130 -13.33 1.90 -5.13
CA THR A 130 -12.11 1.72 -5.91
C THR A 130 -11.42 3.06 -6.17
N HIS A 131 -10.31 3.29 -5.47
CA HIS A 131 -9.46 4.45 -5.61
C HIS A 131 -8.45 4.29 -6.76
N LEU A 132 -8.00 5.42 -7.29
CA LEU A 132 -6.84 5.51 -8.16
C LEU A 132 -5.55 5.43 -7.36
N LEU A 133 -5.48 6.01 -6.15
CA LEU A 133 -4.32 5.98 -5.29
C LEU A 133 -4.58 5.14 -4.03
N PRO A 134 -3.61 4.38 -3.51
CA PRO A 134 -3.67 3.89 -2.14
C PRO A 134 -3.73 5.08 -1.17
N MET A 135 -4.27 4.88 0.03
CA MET A 135 -4.33 5.92 1.09
C MET A 135 -2.95 6.14 1.73
N THR A 136 -1.96 6.41 0.88
CA THR A 136 -0.58 6.70 1.25
C THR A 136 -0.43 8.20 1.45
N GLN A 137 0.31 8.58 2.48
CA GLN A 137 0.60 9.98 2.76
C GLN A 137 1.78 10.49 1.92
N PRO A 138 1.82 11.79 1.57
CA PRO A 138 2.98 12.40 0.93
C PRO A 138 4.23 12.23 1.78
N VAL A 139 5.33 11.84 1.13
CA VAL A 139 6.61 11.58 1.81
C VAL A 139 7.22 12.86 2.40
N ALA A 140 6.86 14.02 1.87
CA ALA A 140 7.33 15.35 2.31
C ALA A 140 6.52 15.95 3.47
N ALA A 141 5.55 15.22 4.06
CA ALA A 141 4.73 15.75 5.15
C ALA A 141 5.50 16.02 6.45
N GLU A 142 6.66 15.39 6.64
CA GLU A 142 7.55 15.67 7.78
C GLU A 142 8.82 16.38 7.29
N PRO A 143 9.37 17.34 8.06
CA PRO A 143 10.61 18.03 7.72
C PRO A 143 11.74 17.06 7.42
N LEU A 144 12.40 17.24 6.28
CA LEU A 144 13.57 16.45 5.88
C LEU A 144 14.84 17.19 6.28
N ALA A 145 15.79 16.46 6.88
CA ALA A 145 17.13 16.99 7.15
C ALA A 145 17.81 17.46 5.83
N PRO A 146 18.76 18.40 5.89
CA PRO A 146 19.59 18.76 4.74
C PRO A 146 20.24 17.52 4.11
N ALA A 147 20.40 17.53 2.78
CA ALA A 147 20.98 16.39 2.06
C ALA A 147 22.13 16.88 1.14
N PRO A 148 23.27 17.34 1.69
CA PRO A 148 24.36 17.91 0.89
C PRO A 148 24.87 16.98 -0.22
N TRP A 149 24.85 15.67 0.02
CA TRP A 149 25.22 14.64 -0.96
C TRP A 149 24.32 14.62 -2.20
N LEU A 150 23.06 15.04 -2.05
CA LEU A 150 22.08 15.14 -3.12
C LEU A 150 22.06 16.55 -3.71
N ASP A 151 22.16 17.57 -2.85
CA ASP A 151 22.16 18.98 -3.23
C ASP A 151 23.42 19.37 -4.06
N ALA A 152 24.52 18.63 -3.91
CA ALA A 152 25.75 18.82 -4.68
C ALA A 152 25.67 18.30 -6.13
N LEU A 153 24.64 17.53 -6.50
CA LEU A 153 24.51 16.99 -7.85
C LEU A 153 23.99 18.06 -8.85
N PRO A 154 24.55 18.13 -10.06
CA PRO A 154 24.07 19.05 -11.09
C PRO A 154 22.61 18.82 -11.46
N ARG A 155 21.90 19.92 -11.76
CA ARG A 155 20.51 19.88 -12.22
C ARG A 155 20.47 19.76 -13.76
N PRO A 156 19.47 19.08 -14.33
CA PRO A 156 18.35 18.43 -13.66
C PRO A 156 18.73 17.10 -12.98
N LEU A 157 18.16 16.86 -11.80
CA LEU A 157 18.32 15.65 -11.01
C LEU A 157 17.19 14.67 -11.30
N THR A 158 17.52 13.52 -11.88
CA THR A 158 16.59 12.41 -12.08
C THR A 158 16.69 11.41 -10.93
N GLY A 159 15.64 11.30 -10.12
CA GLY A 159 15.54 10.27 -9.09
C GLY A 159 15.08 8.94 -9.69
N VAL A 160 15.82 7.85 -9.44
CA VAL A 160 15.48 6.51 -9.92
C VAL A 160 15.14 5.62 -8.73
N VAL A 161 13.86 5.28 -8.58
CA VAL A 161 13.34 4.53 -7.45
C VAL A 161 13.10 3.08 -7.86
N ILE A 162 13.86 2.18 -7.23
CA ILE A 162 13.93 0.77 -7.62
C ILE A 162 13.25 -0.09 -6.57
N GLY A 163 12.13 -0.68 -6.96
CA GLY A 163 11.37 -1.65 -6.21
C GLY A 163 12.04 -3.02 -6.20
N GLY A 164 11.26 -4.05 -6.48
CA GLY A 164 11.77 -5.41 -6.47
C GLY A 164 10.83 -6.40 -7.11
N ASN A 165 11.12 -7.68 -6.94
CA ASN A 165 10.29 -8.74 -7.48
C ASN A 165 8.87 -8.68 -6.89
N SER A 166 7.87 -8.54 -7.77
CA SER A 166 6.44 -8.60 -7.44
C SER A 166 5.74 -9.46 -8.47
N ARG A 167 5.85 -10.79 -8.30
CA ARG A 167 5.31 -11.77 -9.25
C ARG A 167 3.90 -11.39 -9.73
N PRO A 168 3.67 -11.39 -11.05
CA PRO A 168 4.54 -11.90 -12.13
C PRO A 168 5.58 -10.90 -12.67
N LEU A 169 5.71 -9.71 -12.07
CA LEU A 169 6.72 -8.73 -12.46
C LEU A 169 8.08 -9.08 -11.86
N ILE A 170 9.11 -9.15 -12.71
CA ILE A 170 10.46 -9.53 -12.36
C ILE A 170 11.40 -8.34 -12.55
N LEU A 171 12.19 -8.06 -11.53
CA LEU A 171 13.35 -7.19 -11.58
C LEU A 171 14.58 -8.08 -11.46
N ASP A 172 15.16 -8.44 -12.60
CA ASP A 172 16.44 -9.14 -12.68
C ASP A 172 17.57 -8.19 -13.11
N ALA A 173 18.79 -8.70 -13.15
CA ALA A 173 19.97 -7.91 -13.50
C ALA A 173 19.86 -7.23 -14.88
N GLY A 174 19.30 -7.92 -15.89
CA GLY A 174 19.12 -7.34 -17.22
C GLY A 174 18.05 -6.25 -17.25
N THR A 175 16.94 -6.44 -16.52
CA THR A 175 15.91 -5.41 -16.39
C THR A 175 16.44 -4.17 -15.66
N ALA A 176 17.25 -4.37 -14.62
CA ALA A 176 17.89 -3.30 -13.87
C ALA A 176 18.92 -2.52 -14.70
N GLU A 177 19.69 -3.22 -15.54
CA GLU A 177 20.60 -2.60 -16.50
C GLU A 177 19.84 -1.75 -17.53
N ASN A 178 18.76 -2.28 -18.11
CA ASN A 178 17.93 -1.52 -19.06
C ASN A 178 17.35 -0.25 -18.43
N LEU A 179 16.90 -0.34 -17.17
CA LEU A 179 16.44 0.81 -16.40
C LEU A 179 17.54 1.88 -16.25
N LEU A 180 18.75 1.47 -15.87
CA LEU A 180 19.84 2.42 -15.68
C LEU A 180 20.36 3.01 -16.99
N HIS A 181 20.44 2.23 -18.07
CA HIS A 181 20.80 2.78 -19.39
C HIS A 181 19.77 3.81 -19.87
N HIS A 182 18.48 3.55 -19.63
CA HIS A 182 17.42 4.52 -19.92
C HIS A 182 17.59 5.80 -19.10
N ALA A 183 17.76 5.68 -17.78
CA ALA A 183 17.95 6.81 -16.89
C ALA A 183 19.22 7.62 -17.20
N ALA A 184 20.35 6.94 -17.41
CA ALA A 184 21.63 7.55 -17.78
C ALA A 184 21.56 8.26 -19.13
N GLY A 185 20.90 7.65 -20.11
CA GLY A 185 20.65 8.29 -21.40
C GLY A 185 19.82 9.56 -21.26
N LEU A 186 18.84 9.59 -20.35
CA LEU A 186 18.06 10.80 -20.06
C LEU A 186 18.92 11.88 -19.40
N ALA A 187 19.64 11.54 -18.33
CA ALA A 187 20.52 12.48 -17.64
C ALA A 187 21.59 13.05 -18.57
N GLY A 188 22.23 12.22 -19.40
CA GLY A 188 23.27 12.66 -20.33
C GLY A 188 22.77 13.58 -21.46
N ARG A 189 21.50 13.48 -21.87
CA ARG A 189 20.91 14.40 -22.86
C ARG A 189 20.58 15.78 -22.27
N GLU A 190 20.41 15.84 -20.96
CA GLU A 190 20.00 17.07 -20.25
C GLU A 190 21.17 17.66 -19.43
N ASP A 191 22.40 17.16 -19.61
CA ASP A 191 23.57 17.49 -18.79
C ASP A 191 23.30 17.40 -17.26
N GLY A 192 22.43 16.45 -16.90
CA GLY A 192 21.90 16.28 -15.55
C GLY A 192 22.58 15.16 -14.76
N SER A 193 21.95 14.80 -13.64
CA SER A 193 22.47 13.81 -12.68
C SER A 193 21.45 12.74 -12.29
N LEU A 194 21.92 11.66 -11.69
CA LEU A 194 21.10 10.56 -11.21
C LEU A 194 21.20 10.39 -9.69
N ALA A 195 20.05 10.21 -9.03
CA ALA A 195 20.02 9.67 -7.68
C ALA A 195 19.21 8.38 -7.65
N VAL A 196 19.91 7.25 -7.55
CA VAL A 196 19.33 5.91 -7.60
C VAL A 196 19.11 5.41 -6.19
N VAL A 197 17.93 4.87 -5.89
CA VAL A 197 17.61 4.30 -4.58
C VAL A 197 16.96 2.93 -4.70
N THR A 198 17.48 1.96 -3.94
CA THR A 198 16.89 0.62 -3.85
C THR A 198 15.81 0.55 -2.77
N SER A 199 15.09 -0.57 -2.72
CA SER A 199 14.03 -0.83 -1.75
C SER A 199 14.33 -2.09 -0.92
N PRO A 200 13.57 -2.38 0.16
CA PRO A 200 13.78 -3.61 0.92
C PRO A 200 13.49 -4.89 0.13
N ARG A 201 12.96 -4.78 -1.10
CA ARG A 201 12.66 -5.90 -1.99
C ARG A 201 13.65 -6.03 -3.15
N THR A 202 14.61 -5.12 -3.29
CA THR A 202 15.61 -5.19 -4.35
C THR A 202 16.57 -6.35 -4.06
N PRO A 203 16.71 -7.32 -4.97
CA PRO A 203 17.62 -8.45 -4.75
C PRO A 203 19.10 -8.01 -4.69
N PRO A 204 19.96 -8.66 -3.86
CA PRO A 204 21.38 -8.29 -3.76
C PRO A 204 22.13 -8.32 -5.10
N GLU A 205 21.83 -9.29 -5.96
CA GLU A 205 22.40 -9.41 -7.30
C GLU A 205 22.02 -8.25 -8.21
N VAL A 206 20.81 -7.72 -8.05
CA VAL A 206 20.35 -6.51 -8.75
C VAL A 206 21.11 -5.30 -8.22
N THR A 207 21.22 -5.15 -6.90
CA THR A 207 21.97 -4.05 -6.29
C THR A 207 23.43 -4.01 -6.76
N LYS A 208 24.08 -5.18 -6.84
CA LYS A 208 25.43 -5.29 -7.40
C LYS A 208 25.48 -4.82 -8.85
N ARG A 209 24.56 -5.31 -9.69
CA ARG A 209 24.51 -4.91 -11.11
C ARG A 209 24.27 -3.41 -11.27
N LEU A 210 23.42 -2.81 -10.42
CA LEU A 210 23.19 -1.36 -10.42
C LEU A 210 24.49 -0.59 -10.15
N ALA A 211 25.28 -1.02 -9.17
CA ALA A 211 26.57 -0.42 -8.87
C ALA A 211 27.56 -0.56 -10.04
N ASP A 212 27.64 -1.75 -10.65
CA ASP A 212 28.53 -2.01 -11.79
C ASP A 212 28.20 -1.12 -13.00
N VAL A 213 26.91 -0.95 -13.32
CA VAL A 213 26.46 -0.09 -14.43
C VAL A 213 26.72 1.38 -14.13
N LEU A 214 26.46 1.82 -12.90
CA LEU A 214 26.73 3.20 -12.48
C LEU A 214 28.23 3.55 -12.51
N ALA A 215 29.11 2.61 -12.16
CA ALA A 215 30.56 2.83 -12.24
C ALA A 215 31.06 3.16 -13.66
N GLY A 216 30.35 2.71 -14.70
CA GLY A 216 30.62 3.05 -16.10
C GLY A 216 29.83 4.26 -16.63
N CYS A 217 29.00 4.89 -15.79
CA CYS A 217 28.15 6.01 -16.18
C CYS A 217 28.92 7.33 -16.15
N SER A 218 28.86 8.10 -17.24
CA SER A 218 29.50 9.42 -17.32
C SER A 218 28.72 10.52 -16.58
N ALA A 219 27.41 10.35 -16.40
CA ALA A 219 26.59 11.32 -15.69
C ALA A 219 26.90 11.28 -14.19
N PRO A 220 27.01 12.44 -13.50
CA PRO A 220 27.13 12.49 -12.05
C PRO A 220 26.00 11.71 -11.39
N HIS A 221 26.34 10.84 -10.44
CA HIS A 221 25.35 9.96 -9.85
C HIS A 221 25.64 9.58 -8.39
N VAL A 222 24.60 9.14 -7.70
CA VAL A 222 24.68 8.51 -6.38
C VAL A 222 23.78 7.28 -6.34
N LEU A 223 24.25 6.22 -5.66
CA LEU A 223 23.45 5.03 -5.35
C LEU A 223 23.23 4.97 -3.85
N VAL A 224 21.97 5.05 -3.43
CA VAL A 224 21.55 4.85 -2.04
C VAL A 224 20.93 3.47 -1.92
N GLN A 225 21.54 2.61 -1.11
CA GLN A 225 20.96 1.31 -0.81
C GLN A 225 19.98 1.44 0.36
N TRP A 226 18.83 0.76 0.28
CA TRP A 226 17.83 0.79 1.33
C TRP A 226 18.41 0.44 2.71
N ARG A 227 18.09 1.25 3.74
CA ARG A 227 18.61 1.14 5.12
C ARG A 227 20.14 1.24 5.27
N GLN A 228 20.83 1.70 4.23
CA GLN A 228 22.22 2.11 4.34
C GLN A 228 22.27 3.65 4.35
N GLU A 229 23.44 4.16 4.69
CA GLU A 229 23.72 5.59 4.60
C GLU A 229 23.55 6.10 3.15
N PRO A 230 23.04 7.33 2.96
CA PRO A 230 22.53 8.23 3.98
C PRO A 230 21.11 7.85 4.45
N PRO A 231 20.76 8.07 5.74
CA PRO A 231 19.41 7.82 6.24
C PRO A 231 18.38 8.63 5.44
N ASP A 232 17.16 8.09 5.34
CA ASP A 232 16.05 8.67 4.59
C ASP A 232 16.30 8.93 3.11
N GLY A 233 17.34 8.38 2.49
CA GLY A 233 17.67 8.66 1.09
C GLY A 233 16.52 8.47 0.09
N TYR A 234 15.63 7.49 0.33
CA TYR A 234 14.38 7.32 -0.42
C TYR A 234 13.49 8.58 -0.37
N ARG A 235 13.27 9.12 0.83
CA ARG A 235 12.45 10.31 1.06
C ARG A 235 13.13 11.56 0.51
N GLN A 236 14.45 11.65 0.69
CA GLN A 236 15.27 12.76 0.18
C GLN A 236 15.18 12.86 -1.34
N ILE A 237 15.31 11.74 -2.04
CA ILE A 237 15.23 11.67 -3.51
C ILE A 237 13.83 12.02 -4.00
N LEU A 238 12.78 11.43 -3.40
CA LEU A 238 11.41 11.76 -3.77
C LEU A 238 11.08 13.24 -3.58
N ALA A 239 11.62 13.90 -2.56
CA ALA A 239 11.32 15.31 -2.31
C ALA A 239 12.12 16.27 -3.21
N ARG A 240 13.35 15.93 -3.61
CA ARG A 240 14.30 16.88 -4.22
C ARG A 240 14.59 16.68 -5.71
N ALA A 241 14.26 15.52 -6.27
CA ALA A 241 14.45 15.28 -7.69
C ALA A 241 13.61 16.24 -8.54
N ASP A 242 14.07 16.60 -9.73
CA ASP A 242 13.27 17.41 -10.67
C ASP A 242 12.32 16.52 -11.49
N ARG A 243 12.60 15.22 -11.53
CA ARG A 243 11.75 14.17 -12.10
C ARG A 243 12.07 12.81 -11.49
N LEU A 244 11.13 11.88 -11.60
CA LEU A 244 11.26 10.53 -11.04
C LEU A 244 11.06 9.46 -12.11
N ILE A 245 11.88 8.41 -12.07
CA ILE A 245 11.67 7.15 -12.77
C ILE A 245 11.43 6.08 -11.70
N VAL A 246 10.32 5.37 -11.77
CA VAL A 246 9.91 4.41 -10.73
C VAL A 246 9.55 3.07 -11.34
N THR A 247 10.06 1.97 -10.79
CA THR A 247 9.68 0.65 -11.26
C THR A 247 8.20 0.35 -11.00
N GLY A 248 7.51 -0.20 -12.00
CA GLY A 248 6.06 -0.41 -12.00
C GLY A 248 5.53 -1.57 -11.14
N ASP A 249 6.24 -2.02 -10.10
CA ASP A 249 5.92 -3.20 -9.30
C ASP A 249 5.14 -2.93 -8.00
N SER A 250 5.06 -1.67 -7.58
CA SER A 250 4.49 -1.29 -6.29
C SER A 250 3.53 -0.11 -6.39
N ALA A 251 2.27 -0.34 -6.00
CA ALA A 251 1.26 0.71 -5.99
C ALA A 251 1.63 1.85 -5.03
N ASN A 252 2.14 1.53 -3.84
CA ASN A 252 2.56 2.54 -2.86
C ASN A 252 3.73 3.38 -3.39
N MET A 253 4.70 2.76 -4.05
CA MET A 253 5.88 3.48 -4.56
C MET A 253 5.50 4.43 -5.70
N SER A 254 4.68 3.96 -6.65
CA SER A 254 4.14 4.81 -7.72
C SER A 254 3.26 5.94 -7.16
N ALA A 255 2.50 5.67 -6.08
CA ALA A 255 1.69 6.70 -5.42
C ALA A 255 2.54 7.73 -4.67
N GLU A 256 3.54 7.30 -3.92
CA GLU A 256 4.46 8.20 -3.20
C GLU A 256 5.23 9.10 -4.17
N ALA A 257 5.66 8.56 -5.31
CA ALA A 257 6.28 9.34 -6.37
C ALA A 257 5.28 10.33 -7.00
N ALA A 258 4.05 9.92 -7.30
CA ALA A 258 3.03 10.83 -7.82
C ALA A 258 2.70 11.96 -6.83
N LEU A 259 2.65 11.63 -5.53
CA LEU A 259 2.38 12.56 -4.43
C LEU A 259 3.56 13.48 -4.11
N SER A 260 4.76 13.23 -4.67
CA SER A 260 5.90 14.14 -4.53
C SER A 260 5.70 15.48 -5.24
N GLY A 261 4.78 15.52 -6.22
CA GLY A 261 4.57 16.68 -7.06
C GLY A 261 5.52 16.78 -8.26
N HIS A 262 6.47 15.84 -8.42
CA HIS A 262 7.38 15.82 -9.58
C HIS A 262 6.80 15.02 -10.75
N PRO A 263 7.21 15.29 -12.01
CA PRO A 263 6.91 14.42 -13.13
C PRO A 263 7.43 13.00 -12.89
N VAL A 264 6.58 11.99 -13.11
CA VAL A 264 6.89 10.58 -12.86
C VAL A 264 6.80 9.75 -14.13
N GLU A 265 7.86 9.04 -14.44
CA GLU A 265 7.87 7.96 -15.41
C GLU A 265 7.77 6.61 -14.69
N ILE A 266 6.80 5.77 -15.09
CA ILE A 266 6.73 4.39 -14.62
C ILE A 266 7.52 3.49 -15.57
N PHE A 267 8.64 2.96 -15.09
CA PHE A 267 9.44 2.01 -15.84
C PHE A 267 8.77 0.62 -15.81
N PRO A 268 8.43 0.04 -16.98
CA PRO A 268 7.80 -1.27 -17.05
C PRO A 268 8.80 -2.36 -16.67
N LEU A 269 8.36 -3.34 -15.88
CA LEU A 269 9.13 -4.54 -15.59
C LEU A 269 8.72 -5.70 -16.49
N ASP A 270 9.66 -6.63 -16.65
CA ASP A 270 9.45 -7.90 -17.32
C ASP A 270 8.33 -8.70 -16.66
N PHE A 271 7.43 -9.20 -17.49
CA PHE A 271 6.29 -9.98 -17.05
C PHE A 271 6.54 -11.46 -17.34
N ARG A 272 6.81 -12.23 -16.28
CA ARG A 272 7.08 -13.67 -16.36
C ARG A 272 6.07 -14.42 -15.48
N PRO A 273 4.92 -14.85 -16.04
CA PRO A 273 3.87 -15.49 -15.27
C PRO A 273 4.29 -16.90 -14.85
N ASP A 274 4.29 -17.15 -13.54
CA ASP A 274 4.55 -18.49 -13.00
C ASP A 274 3.33 -19.42 -13.21
N LEU A 275 3.52 -20.72 -12.93
CA LEU A 275 2.47 -21.72 -13.12
C LEU A 275 1.18 -21.37 -12.35
N ARG A 276 1.31 -20.82 -11.13
CA ARG A 276 0.16 -20.41 -10.33
C ARG A 276 -0.59 -19.26 -10.99
N TRP A 277 0.12 -18.26 -11.50
CA TRP A 277 -0.47 -17.16 -12.25
C TRP A 277 -1.20 -17.67 -13.49
N ARG A 278 -0.59 -18.59 -14.25
CA ARG A 278 -1.19 -19.20 -15.44
C ARG A 278 -2.45 -20.00 -15.12
N ILE A 279 -2.47 -20.75 -14.02
CA ILE A 279 -3.65 -21.50 -13.57
C ILE A 279 -4.77 -20.54 -13.17
N VAL A 280 -4.49 -19.55 -12.31
CA VAL A 280 -5.51 -18.60 -11.83
C VAL A 280 -6.07 -17.74 -12.97
N SER A 281 -5.20 -17.22 -13.84
CA SER A 281 -5.61 -16.44 -15.00
C SER A 281 -6.28 -17.28 -16.09
N GLY A 282 -5.83 -18.53 -16.30
CA GLY A 282 -6.36 -19.46 -17.28
C GLY A 282 -7.75 -19.98 -16.91
N ALA A 283 -7.93 -20.45 -15.67
CA ALA A 283 -9.24 -20.87 -15.15
C ALA A 283 -10.27 -19.73 -15.24
N GLY A 284 -9.84 -18.49 -14.96
CA GLY A 284 -10.68 -17.30 -15.09
C GLY A 284 -11.11 -16.94 -16.52
N ARG A 285 -10.36 -17.38 -17.55
CA ARG A 285 -10.69 -17.11 -18.96
C ARG A 285 -11.78 -18.03 -19.50
N LEU A 286 -11.85 -19.27 -19.02
CA LEU A 286 -12.83 -20.27 -19.48
C LEU A 286 -14.26 -19.99 -18.98
N ILE A 287 -14.40 -19.32 -17.84
CA ILE A 287 -15.70 -19.08 -17.17
C ILE A 287 -16.39 -17.77 -17.58
N GLY A 288 -15.78 -16.96 -18.44
CA GLY A 288 -16.27 -15.63 -18.82
C GLY A 288 -16.13 -14.57 -17.72
N GLN A 289 -16.06 -13.29 -18.11
CA GLN A 289 -15.76 -12.18 -17.20
C GLN A 289 -16.81 -12.00 -16.09
N LYS A 290 -18.10 -12.12 -16.43
CA LYS A 290 -19.19 -11.96 -15.44
C LYS A 290 -19.15 -13.03 -14.36
N ALA A 291 -18.96 -14.31 -14.72
CA ALA A 291 -18.88 -15.38 -13.73
C ALA A 291 -17.60 -15.26 -12.89
N ARG A 292 -16.47 -14.91 -13.50
CA ARG A 292 -15.22 -14.63 -12.78
C ARG A 292 -15.41 -13.55 -11.72
N GLN A 293 -16.03 -12.42 -12.07
CA GLN A 293 -16.30 -11.33 -11.14
C GLN A 293 -17.20 -11.78 -9.98
N ARG A 294 -18.24 -12.58 -10.27
CA ARG A 294 -19.09 -13.19 -9.23
C ARG A 294 -18.30 -14.09 -8.28
N LEU A 295 -17.44 -14.98 -8.81
CA LEU A 295 -16.62 -15.87 -7.98
C LEU A 295 -15.58 -15.11 -7.14
N ILE A 296 -15.01 -14.02 -7.65
CA ILE A 296 -14.15 -13.12 -6.87
C ILE A 296 -14.97 -12.47 -5.74
N GLY A 297 -16.17 -11.98 -6.06
CA GLY A 297 -17.09 -11.40 -5.08
C GLY A 297 -17.47 -12.36 -3.95
N LEU A 298 -17.66 -13.63 -4.28
CA LEU A 298 -17.93 -14.72 -3.34
C LEU A 298 -16.66 -15.22 -2.61
N GLY A 299 -15.48 -14.67 -2.90
CA GLY A 299 -14.21 -15.11 -2.30
C GLY A 299 -13.77 -16.52 -2.72
N LEU A 300 -14.41 -17.10 -3.75
CA LEU A 300 -14.11 -18.44 -4.28
C LEU A 300 -12.96 -18.41 -5.30
N LEU A 301 -12.71 -17.26 -5.91
CA LEU A 301 -11.60 -17.05 -6.85
C LEU A 301 -10.72 -15.89 -6.41
N LEU A 302 -9.41 -16.08 -6.49
CA LEU A 302 -8.44 -15.04 -6.18
C LEU A 302 -8.36 -14.04 -7.34
N SER A 303 -8.56 -12.76 -7.06
CA SER A 303 -8.19 -11.76 -8.06
C SER A 303 -6.68 -11.78 -8.28
N VAL A 304 -6.26 -11.48 -9.50
CA VAL A 304 -4.85 -11.37 -9.84
C VAL A 304 -4.43 -9.93 -9.60
N ARG A 305 -3.20 -9.70 -9.10
CA ARG A 305 -2.69 -8.34 -8.94
C ARG A 305 -2.22 -7.82 -10.31
N GLU A 306 -2.93 -6.86 -10.87
CA GLU A 306 -2.70 -6.27 -12.20
C GLU A 306 -2.02 -4.89 -12.08
N MET A 307 -0.71 -4.89 -11.81
CA MET A 307 0.04 -3.63 -11.65
C MET A 307 0.08 -2.78 -12.92
N ARG A 308 0.08 -3.39 -14.11
CA ARG A 308 0.03 -2.66 -15.38
C ARG A 308 -1.26 -1.85 -15.53
N LEU A 309 -2.40 -2.44 -15.17
CA LEU A 309 -3.69 -1.75 -15.14
C LEU A 309 -3.65 -0.56 -14.18
N TYR A 310 -3.10 -0.76 -12.98
CA TYR A 310 -2.95 0.31 -12.00
C TYR A 310 -2.11 1.48 -12.53
N ASN A 311 -0.91 1.20 -13.04
CA ASN A 311 -0.02 2.24 -13.59
C ASN A 311 -0.64 2.95 -14.80
N GLN A 312 -1.36 2.21 -15.66
CA GLN A 312 -2.11 2.79 -16.78
C GLN A 312 -3.18 3.77 -16.29
N ARG A 313 -3.96 3.39 -15.26
CA ARG A 313 -5.00 4.26 -14.69
C ARG A 313 -4.43 5.54 -14.08
N LEU A 314 -3.26 5.47 -13.43
CA LEU A 314 -2.57 6.67 -12.94
C LEU A 314 -2.19 7.61 -14.09
N LYS A 315 -1.65 7.05 -15.18
CA LYS A 315 -1.24 7.81 -16.37
C LYS A 315 -2.45 8.45 -17.07
N GLU A 316 -3.51 7.69 -17.31
CA GLU A 316 -4.75 8.17 -17.95
C GLU A 316 -5.43 9.28 -17.14
N ALA A 317 -5.36 9.19 -15.81
CA ALA A 317 -5.88 10.22 -14.91
C ALA A 317 -4.95 11.43 -14.75
N GLY A 318 -3.80 11.47 -15.44
CA GLY A 318 -2.85 12.59 -15.38
C GLY A 318 -2.10 12.72 -14.05
N LEU A 319 -2.15 11.71 -13.18
CA LEU A 319 -1.61 11.79 -11.81
C LEU A 319 -0.07 11.74 -11.77
N LEU A 320 0.57 11.42 -12.89
CA LEU A 320 2.03 11.32 -13.02
C LEU A 320 2.67 12.58 -13.62
N ALA A 321 1.89 13.64 -13.86
CA ALA A 321 2.36 14.82 -14.59
C ALA A 321 3.20 15.79 -13.75
N GLY A 322 3.20 15.68 -12.42
CA GLY A 322 3.92 16.61 -11.54
C GLY A 322 3.25 17.98 -11.40
N ASN A 323 1.92 18.04 -11.49
CA ASN A 323 1.14 19.29 -11.43
C ASN A 323 0.20 19.36 -10.22
N GLY A 324 0.47 18.58 -9.17
CA GLY A 324 -0.36 18.51 -7.95
C GLY A 324 -1.67 17.72 -8.07
N ALA A 325 -2.04 17.24 -9.27
CA ALA A 325 -3.28 16.48 -9.47
C ALA A 325 -3.36 15.20 -8.60
N ALA A 326 -2.23 14.55 -8.34
CA ALA A 326 -2.15 13.39 -7.45
C ALA A 326 -2.55 13.73 -6.01
N ALA A 327 -2.06 14.86 -5.48
CA ALA A 327 -2.37 15.29 -4.12
C ALA A 327 -3.87 15.62 -3.98
N ALA A 328 -4.42 16.41 -4.90
CA ALA A 328 -5.85 16.74 -4.92
C ALA A 328 -6.73 15.49 -5.06
N ARG A 329 -6.33 14.53 -5.90
CA ARG A 329 -7.04 13.24 -6.04
C ARG A 329 -6.99 12.44 -4.74
N ALA A 330 -5.83 12.33 -4.10
CA ALA A 330 -5.67 11.57 -2.85
C ALA A 330 -6.50 12.16 -1.71
N GLU A 331 -6.56 13.49 -1.59
CA GLU A 331 -7.41 14.18 -0.61
C GLU A 331 -8.89 13.86 -0.86
N GLN A 332 -9.37 14.04 -2.10
CA GLN A 332 -10.75 13.73 -2.46
C GLN A 332 -11.12 12.25 -2.18
N GLU A 333 -10.22 11.33 -2.50
CA GLU A 333 -10.42 9.90 -2.27
C GLU A 333 -10.44 9.55 -0.77
N LEU A 334 -9.56 10.15 0.02
CA LEU A 334 -9.54 9.99 1.47
C LEU A 334 -10.83 10.53 2.10
N ASP A 335 -11.29 11.72 1.68
CA ASP A 335 -12.54 12.32 2.15
C ASP A 335 -13.75 11.44 1.84
N ALA A 336 -13.81 10.87 0.63
CA ALA A 336 -14.86 9.92 0.25
C ALA A 336 -14.86 8.67 1.14
N ALA A 337 -13.69 8.12 1.44
CA ALA A 337 -13.55 6.98 2.34
C ALA A 337 -13.95 7.32 3.78
N VAL A 338 -13.55 8.49 4.29
CA VAL A 338 -13.92 9.00 5.62
C VAL A 338 -15.42 9.24 5.73
N ALA A 339 -16.03 9.86 4.72
CA ALA A 339 -17.48 10.08 4.68
C ALA A 339 -18.24 8.74 4.73
N ARG A 340 -17.80 7.74 3.96
CA ARG A 340 -18.43 6.42 3.97
C ARG A 340 -18.24 5.69 5.30
N LEU A 341 -17.06 5.80 5.90
CA LEU A 341 -16.78 5.27 7.25
C LEU A 341 -17.69 5.91 8.30
N ARG A 342 -17.79 7.25 8.33
CA ARG A 342 -18.62 7.97 9.31
C ARG A 342 -20.10 7.63 9.13
N HIS A 343 -20.58 7.57 7.89
CA HIS A 343 -21.96 7.17 7.60
C HIS A 343 -22.28 5.76 8.11
N LEU A 344 -21.35 4.81 8.01
CA LEU A 344 -21.53 3.46 8.58
C LEU A 344 -21.63 3.45 10.11
N LEU A 345 -21.12 4.49 10.78
CA LEU A 345 -21.09 4.63 12.23
C LEU A 345 -22.16 5.59 12.77
N GLU A 346 -22.99 6.18 11.90
CA GLU A 346 -24.16 6.96 12.31
C GLU A 346 -25.09 6.07 13.15
N GLY A 347 -25.39 6.50 14.39
CA GLY A 347 -26.21 5.72 15.33
C GLY A 347 -25.50 4.56 16.04
N ALA A 348 -24.18 4.40 15.88
CA ALA A 348 -23.42 3.41 16.64
C ALA A 348 -23.42 3.74 18.16
N PRO A 349 -23.55 2.75 19.05
CA PRO A 349 -23.54 2.99 20.49
C PRO A 349 -22.19 3.57 20.93
N ALA A 350 -22.24 4.54 21.83
CA ALA A 350 -21.07 5.15 22.44
C ALA A 350 -20.21 4.12 23.18
N CYS A 351 -18.89 4.24 23.08
CA CYS A 351 -17.97 3.40 23.83
C CYS A 351 -17.82 3.95 25.26
N PRO A 352 -17.80 3.12 26.32
CA PRO A 352 -17.42 3.62 27.65
C PRO A 352 -16.00 4.21 27.61
N ALA A 353 -15.79 5.31 28.34
CA ALA A 353 -14.50 6.01 28.37
C ALA A 353 -13.38 5.06 28.83
N ILE A 354 -12.37 4.87 28.00
CA ILE A 354 -11.16 4.12 28.37
C ILE A 354 -10.22 5.10 29.09
N SER A 355 -9.91 4.83 30.36
CA SER A 355 -8.92 5.59 31.12
C SER A 355 -7.51 5.27 30.60
N GLY A 356 -6.96 6.16 29.78
CA GLY A 356 -5.61 6.09 29.26
C GLY A 356 -5.48 6.89 27.97
N ASP A 357 -4.51 7.78 27.88
CA ASP A 357 -4.20 8.50 26.66
C ASP A 357 -3.63 7.50 25.63
N VAL A 358 -4.48 7.05 24.69
CA VAL A 358 -4.10 6.07 23.65
C VAL A 358 -3.78 6.73 22.30
N SER A 359 -3.75 8.05 22.27
CA SER A 359 -3.24 8.83 21.16
C SER A 359 -1.72 8.89 21.25
N GLN A 360 -0.98 7.83 20.82
CA GLN A 360 0.42 7.91 20.31
C GLN A 360 1.24 6.59 20.22
N GLN A 361 0.69 5.39 20.45
CA GLN A 361 1.48 4.17 20.19
C GLN A 361 1.48 3.78 18.71
N GLY A 362 2.36 4.43 17.92
CA GLY A 362 2.58 4.07 16.53
C GLY A 362 3.71 4.78 15.79
N ARG A 363 4.55 5.59 16.45
CA ARG A 363 5.65 6.31 15.80
C ARG A 363 7.01 5.60 15.79
N ASP A 364 7.21 4.55 16.60
CA ASP A 364 8.52 3.89 16.68
C ASP A 364 8.41 2.41 16.26
N GLY A 365 8.96 2.07 15.08
CA GLY A 365 9.04 0.70 14.57
C GLY A 365 9.60 0.58 13.15
#